data_AF-A0AA37D2W3-F1
#
_entry.id   AF-A0AA37D2W3-F1
#
_cell.length_a   1.000
_cell.length_b   1.000
_cell.length_c   1.000
_cell.angle_alpha   90.00
_cell.angle_beta   90.00
_cell.angle_gamma   90.00
#
_symmetry.space_group_name_H-M   'P 1'
#
loop_
_entity.id
_entity.type
_entity.pdbx_description
1 polymer ?
#
loop_
_entity_poly.entity_id
_entity_poly.type
_entity_poly.pdbx_seq_one_letter_code
_entity_poly.pdbx_strand_id
1 'polypeptide(L)'
;MAILEQITQESGVALVALEVRPLPPVPRCSYHMIDHEKSRCYLLARFKLQNGDQRYLLEIDTSDNRKTMSTRIMGFKAGVEAGKCIDRILRETVKGSLRWPGTMAKYCEPLHSVHHPKESSPGANHARVFDWKQRIRAALG
;
A
#
# COMPACT_ATOMS: atom_id res chain seq x y z
N MET A 1 16.53 0.16 10.46
CA MET A 1 15.17 -0.29 10.79
C MET A 1 14.23 0.16 9.70
N ALA A 2 13.35 -0.73 9.24
CA ALA A 2 12.37 -0.42 8.21
C ALA A 2 11.30 0.57 8.74
N ILE A 3 10.78 1.45 7.88
CA ILE A 3 9.83 2.51 8.26
C ILE A 3 8.58 1.93 8.97
N LEU A 4 8.13 0.75 8.56
CA LEU A 4 6.98 0.06 9.16
C LEU A 4 7.23 -0.39 10.60
N GLU A 5 8.44 -0.87 10.91
CA GLU A 5 8.83 -1.26 12.27
C GLU A 5 8.80 -0.04 13.19
N GLN A 6 9.36 1.08 12.73
CA GLN A 6 9.35 2.32 13.52
C GLN A 6 7.93 2.85 13.74
N ILE A 7 7.03 2.70 12.77
CA ILE A 7 5.63 3.08 12.93
C ILE A 7 5.01 2.27 14.08
N THR A 8 5.17 0.94 14.08
CA THR A 8 4.53 0.06 15.08
C THR A 8 4.95 0.35 16.52
N GLN A 9 6.21 0.74 16.74
CA GLN A 9 6.72 1.10 18.06
C GLN A 9 6.06 2.36 18.63
N GLU A 10 5.57 3.26 17.78
CA GLU A 10 5.09 4.59 18.15
C GLU A 10 3.57 4.73 18.17
N SER A 11 2.80 3.72 17.71
CA SER A 11 1.40 3.93 17.29
C SER A 11 0.35 3.00 17.89
N GLY A 12 0.66 2.19 18.90
CA GLY A 12 -0.34 1.32 19.54
C GLY A 12 -0.96 0.27 18.59
N VAL A 13 -0.50 0.19 17.33
CA VAL A 13 -0.86 -0.82 16.35
C VAL A 13 0.23 -1.86 16.24
N ALA A 14 -0.16 -3.13 16.15
CA ALA A 14 0.76 -4.25 16.01
C ALA A 14 0.85 -4.69 14.55
N LEU A 15 2.05 -4.81 13.99
CA LEU A 15 2.26 -5.46 12.70
C LEU A 15 2.05 -6.96 12.85
N VAL A 16 1.06 -7.49 12.15
CA VAL A 16 0.66 -8.91 12.18
C VAL A 16 1.33 -9.69 11.07
N ALA A 17 1.43 -9.11 9.88
CA ALA A 17 2.05 -9.75 8.72
C ALA A 17 2.62 -8.70 7.78
N LEU A 18 3.72 -9.06 7.14
CA LEU A 18 4.33 -8.29 6.06
C LEU A 18 4.67 -9.25 4.93
N GLU A 19 4.16 -8.96 3.74
CA GLU A 19 4.37 -9.79 2.56
C GLU A 19 4.82 -8.93 1.39
N VAL A 20 5.75 -9.47 0.60
CA VAL A 20 6.11 -8.92 -0.71
C VAL A 20 5.88 -10.02 -1.74
N ARG A 21 5.02 -9.75 -2.72
CA ARG A 21 4.64 -10.75 -3.74
C ARG A 21 4.56 -10.11 -5.13
N PRO A 22 4.76 -10.88 -6.21
CA PRO A 22 4.54 -10.39 -7.57
C PRO A 22 3.09 -9.94 -7.80
N LEU A 23 2.90 -8.90 -8.61
CA LEU A 23 1.58 -8.53 -9.09
C LEU A 23 0.98 -9.65 -9.96
N PRO A 24 -0.33 -9.90 -9.86
CA PRO A 24 -0.96 -10.95 -10.63
C PRO A 24 -0.94 -10.62 -12.13
N PRO A 25 -0.64 -11.60 -13.00
CA PRO A 25 -0.76 -11.40 -14.44
C PRO A 25 -2.23 -11.18 -14.82
N VAL A 26 -2.46 -10.28 -15.78
CA VAL A 26 -3.77 -9.98 -16.36
C VAL A 26 -3.66 -10.11 -17.89
N PRO A 27 -4.56 -10.84 -18.57
CA PRO A 27 -4.49 -11.01 -20.01
C PRO A 27 -4.40 -9.68 -20.76
N ARG A 28 -3.48 -9.60 -21.74
CA ARG A 28 -3.22 -8.41 -22.57
C ARG A 28 -2.72 -7.19 -21.79
N CYS A 29 -2.18 -7.36 -20.58
CA CYS A 29 -1.60 -6.27 -19.79
C CYS A 29 -0.26 -6.68 -19.16
N SER A 30 0.81 -5.95 -19.46
CA SER A 30 2.18 -6.21 -18.97
C SER A 30 2.58 -5.38 -17.74
N TYR A 31 1.68 -4.57 -17.17
CA TYR A 31 2.01 -3.72 -16.01
C TYR A 31 2.34 -4.49 -14.72
N HIS A 32 2.07 -5.79 -14.69
CA HIS A 32 2.56 -6.70 -13.65
C HIS A 32 4.08 -6.97 -13.74
N MET A 33 4.75 -6.42 -14.76
CA MET A 33 6.19 -6.50 -14.95
C MET A 33 6.82 -5.09 -14.91
N ILE A 34 8.09 -5.02 -14.51
CA ILE A 34 8.95 -3.84 -14.65
C ILE A 34 9.54 -3.83 -16.06
N ASP A 35 10.14 -4.95 -16.44
CA ASP A 35 10.73 -5.22 -17.75
C ASP A 35 10.39 -6.66 -18.17
N HIS A 36 11.06 -7.21 -19.19
CA HIS A 36 10.74 -8.55 -19.70
C HIS A 36 11.12 -9.69 -18.73
N GLU A 37 11.98 -9.42 -17.74
CA GLU A 37 12.55 -10.45 -16.85
C GLU A 37 12.10 -10.25 -15.39
N LYS A 38 11.82 -9.02 -14.98
CA LYS A 38 11.50 -8.65 -13.60
C LYS A 38 10.01 -8.39 -13.41
N SER A 39 9.36 -9.20 -12.58
CA SER A 39 8.01 -8.92 -12.11
C SER A 39 7.96 -7.68 -11.23
N ARG A 40 6.90 -6.88 -11.38
CA ARG A 40 6.55 -5.81 -10.45
C ARG A 40 5.93 -6.43 -9.22
N CYS A 41 6.42 -6.07 -8.04
CA CYS A 41 5.89 -6.58 -6.78
C CYS A 41 4.92 -5.59 -6.13
N TYR A 42 4.13 -6.09 -5.20
CA TYR A 42 3.44 -5.30 -4.20
C TYR A 42 3.92 -5.68 -2.81
N LEU A 43 3.85 -4.74 -1.88
CA LEU A 43 4.01 -4.97 -0.46
C LEU A 43 2.65 -4.83 0.21
N LEU A 44 2.29 -5.83 1.03
CA LEU A 44 1.10 -5.84 1.85
C LEU A 44 1.51 -5.98 3.31
N ALA A 45 1.22 -4.97 4.12
CA ALA A 45 1.36 -5.04 5.57
C ALA A 45 -0.02 -5.09 6.23
N ARG A 46 -0.21 -6.01 7.17
CA ARG A 46 -1.44 -6.13 7.98
C ARG A 46 -1.15 -5.73 9.41
N PHE A 47 -1.97 -4.84 9.95
CA PHE A 47 -1.89 -4.31 11.29
C PHE A 47 -3.14 -4.68 12.08
N LYS A 48 -2.97 -4.91 13.38
CA LYS A 48 -4.06 -5.05 14.34
C LYS A 48 -4.07 -3.84 15.26
N LEU A 49 -5.24 -3.21 15.36
CA LEU A 49 -5.49 -2.07 16.23
C LEU A 49 -5.85 -2.55 17.63
N GLN A 50 -5.76 -1.66 18.62
CA GLN A 50 -6.11 -1.98 20.02
C GLN A 50 -7.56 -2.41 20.18
N ASN A 51 -8.47 -1.84 19.38
CA ASN A 51 -9.88 -2.22 19.35
C ASN A 51 -10.16 -3.57 18.65
N GLY A 52 -9.13 -4.24 18.13
CA GLY A 52 -9.22 -5.52 17.44
C GLY A 52 -9.33 -5.41 15.92
N ASP A 53 -9.64 -4.23 15.38
CA ASP A 53 -9.80 -4.02 13.95
C ASP A 53 -8.50 -4.27 13.18
N GLN A 54 -8.65 -4.60 11.90
CA GLN A 54 -7.54 -4.83 10.99
C GLN A 54 -7.35 -3.66 10.04
N ARG A 55 -6.10 -3.24 9.85
CA ARG A 55 -5.70 -2.29 8.81
C ARG A 55 -4.66 -2.89 7.89
N TYR A 56 -4.71 -2.45 6.65
CA TYR A 56 -3.85 -2.93 5.59
C TYR A 56 -3.16 -1.75 4.95
N LEU A 57 -1.85 -1.86 4.77
CA LEU A 57 -1.06 -0.97 3.93
C LEU A 57 -0.68 -1.72 2.66
N LEU A 58 -0.97 -1.13 1.51
CA LEU A 58 -0.66 -1.67 0.20
C LEU A 58 0.19 -0.67 -0.58
N GLU A 59 1.30 -1.18 -1.09
CA GLU A 59 2.30 -0.42 -1.85
C GLU A 59 2.64 -1.19 -3.13
N ILE A 60 2.78 -0.50 -4.25
CA ILE A 60 3.20 -1.09 -5.52
C ILE A 60 4.62 -0.63 -5.83
N ASP A 61 5.48 -1.55 -6.24
CA ASP A 61 6.82 -1.22 -6.72
C ASP A 61 6.71 -0.34 -7.98
N THR A 62 7.14 0.92 -7.86
CA THR A 62 7.22 1.88 -8.96
C THR A 62 8.66 2.30 -9.25
N SER A 63 9.66 1.46 -8.93
CA SER A 63 11.08 1.77 -9.08
C SER A 63 11.50 2.10 -10.52
N ASP A 64 10.70 1.68 -11.51
CA ASP A 64 10.92 1.94 -12.93
C ASP A 64 10.41 3.31 -13.39
N ASN A 65 9.88 4.13 -12.46
CA ASN A 65 9.40 5.49 -12.68
C ASN A 65 8.33 5.63 -13.78
N ARG A 66 7.68 4.54 -14.20
CA ARG A 66 6.63 4.56 -15.23
C ARG A 66 5.34 5.23 -14.73
N LYS A 67 5.08 5.14 -13.43
CA LYS A 67 3.93 5.73 -12.74
C LYS A 67 4.31 6.05 -11.30
N THR A 68 3.69 7.07 -10.75
CA THR A 68 3.68 7.30 -9.30
C THR A 68 2.34 6.82 -8.74
N MET A 69 2.40 6.09 -7.64
CA MET A 69 1.22 5.65 -6.90
C MET A 69 1.33 6.13 -5.46
N SER A 70 0.20 6.42 -4.82
CA SER A 70 0.18 6.62 -3.38
C SER A 70 0.23 5.29 -2.65
N THR A 71 0.79 5.28 -1.45
CA THR A 71 0.55 4.21 -0.48
C THR A 71 -0.94 4.18 -0.12
N ARG A 72 -1.54 2.99 -0.18
CA ARG A 72 -2.93 2.79 0.24
C ARG A 72 -3.02 2.24 1.63
N ILE A 73 -3.82 2.88 2.47
CA ILE A 73 -4.11 2.41 3.83
C ILE A 73 -5.61 2.21 3.94
N MET A 74 -6.04 1.00 4.29
CA MET A 74 -7.45 0.64 4.26
C MET A 74 -7.84 -0.38 5.34
N GLY A 75 -9.07 -0.27 5.83
CA GLY A 75 -9.78 -1.38 6.48
C GLY A 75 -10.73 -2.06 5.50
N PHE A 76 -11.43 -3.10 5.94
CA PHE A 76 -12.51 -3.74 5.19
C PHE A 76 -13.81 -3.65 5.96
N LYS A 77 -14.91 -3.39 5.25
CA LYS A 77 -16.25 -3.34 5.84
C LYS A 77 -16.64 -4.71 6.42
N ALA A 78 -17.52 -4.71 7.41
CA ALA A 78 -18.02 -5.95 8.01
C ALA A 78 -18.61 -6.89 6.93
N GLY A 79 -18.32 -8.19 7.05
CA GLY A 79 -18.77 -9.22 6.10
C GLY A 79 -17.95 -9.32 4.80
N VAL A 80 -16.97 -8.45 4.59
CA VAL A 80 -16.05 -8.53 3.44
C VAL A 80 -14.89 -9.47 3.73
N GLU A 81 -14.63 -10.40 2.83
CA GLU A 81 -13.43 -11.25 2.91
C GLU A 81 -12.20 -10.49 2.35
N ALA A 82 -11.32 -10.08 3.25
CA ALA A 82 -10.16 -9.24 2.94
C ALA A 82 -9.27 -9.83 1.82
N GLY A 83 -8.99 -11.13 1.86
CA GLY A 83 -8.12 -11.82 0.89
C GLY A 83 -8.65 -11.68 -0.54
N LYS A 84 -9.90 -12.11 -0.78
CA LYS A 84 -10.57 -11.93 -2.08
C LYS A 84 -10.61 -10.47 -2.55
N CYS A 85 -10.83 -9.53 -1.64
CA CYS A 85 -10.84 -8.11 -1.99
C CYS A 85 -9.45 -7.61 -2.41
N ILE A 86 -8.39 -8.00 -1.70
CA ILE A 86 -7.00 -7.66 -2.06
C ILE A 86 -6.66 -8.22 -3.44
N ASP A 87 -6.96 -9.50 -3.69
CA ASP A 87 -6.71 -10.12 -5.00
C ASP A 87 -7.42 -9.38 -6.14
N ARG A 88 -8.67 -8.97 -5.90
CA ARG A 88 -9.45 -8.17 -6.84
C ARG A 88 -8.81 -6.80 -7.06
N ILE A 89 -8.42 -6.09 -6.00
CA ILE A 89 -7.76 -4.79 -6.07
C ILE A 89 -6.50 -4.90 -6.93
N LEU A 90 -5.64 -5.88 -6.67
CA LEU A 90 -4.38 -6.06 -7.39
C LEU A 90 -4.61 -6.29 -8.89
N ARG A 91 -5.57 -7.14 -9.25
CA ARG A 91 -5.94 -7.39 -10.66
C ARG A 91 -6.50 -6.14 -11.34
N GLU A 92 -7.39 -5.41 -10.66
CA GLU A 92 -7.96 -4.17 -11.18
C GLU A 92 -6.89 -3.07 -11.31
N THR A 93 -5.91 -2.99 -10.39
CA THR A 93 -4.76 -2.07 -10.46
C THR A 93 -3.90 -2.34 -11.68
N VAL A 94 -3.56 -3.61 -11.94
CA VAL A 94 -2.80 -4.01 -13.14
C VAL A 94 -3.60 -3.68 -14.39
N LYS A 95 -4.89 -4.04 -14.44
CA LYS A 95 -5.79 -3.75 -15.58
C LYS A 95 -5.95 -2.25 -15.82
N GLY A 96 -5.89 -1.44 -14.76
CA GLY A 96 -5.99 0.02 -14.79
C GLY A 96 -4.68 0.74 -15.15
N SER A 97 -3.63 0.01 -15.55
CA SER A 97 -2.30 0.56 -15.84
C SER A 97 -1.64 1.23 -14.63
N LEU A 98 -1.62 0.52 -13.50
CA LEU A 98 -1.07 0.97 -12.21
C LEU A 98 -1.81 2.20 -11.66
N ARG A 99 -3.13 2.03 -11.48
CA ARG A 99 -3.99 3.01 -10.80
C ARG A 99 -4.86 2.31 -9.79
N TRP A 100 -5.02 2.92 -8.61
CA TRP A 100 -5.91 2.38 -7.59
C TRP A 100 -7.36 2.32 -8.10
N PRO A 101 -8.05 1.18 -7.97
CA PRO A 101 -9.42 1.04 -8.44
C PRO A 101 -10.37 1.94 -7.65
N GLY A 102 -11.21 2.72 -8.35
CA GLY A 102 -12.30 3.47 -7.69
C GLY A 102 -13.33 2.57 -7.00
N THR A 103 -13.37 1.29 -7.36
CA THR A 103 -14.24 0.27 -6.75
C THR A 103 -13.89 -0.01 -5.28
N MET A 104 -12.68 0.34 -4.82
CA MET A 104 -12.22 0.12 -3.44
C MET A 104 -13.20 0.67 -2.41
N ALA A 105 -13.76 1.86 -2.63
CA ALA A 105 -14.70 2.50 -1.69
C ALA A 105 -15.98 1.67 -1.42
N LYS A 106 -16.29 0.70 -2.29
CA LYS A 106 -17.44 -0.20 -2.09
C LYS A 106 -17.24 -1.14 -0.90
N TYR A 107 -16.00 -1.61 -0.67
CA TYR A 107 -15.68 -2.67 0.30
C TYR A 107 -14.59 -2.31 1.30
N CYS A 108 -13.80 -1.27 1.04
CA CYS A 108 -12.80 -0.75 1.96
C CYS A 108 -13.37 0.37 2.80
N GLU A 109 -13.19 0.29 4.11
CA GLU A 109 -13.49 1.39 5.03
C GLU A 109 -12.62 1.32 6.29
N PRO A 110 -11.97 2.43 6.69
CA PRO A 110 -11.80 3.64 5.89
C PRO A 110 -10.71 3.41 4.81
N LEU A 111 -10.56 4.36 3.89
CA LEU A 111 -9.72 4.23 2.70
C LEU A 111 -8.90 5.53 2.48
N HIS A 112 -7.62 5.50 2.83
CA HIS A 112 -6.72 6.66 2.74
C HIS A 112 -5.70 6.51 1.62
N SER A 113 -5.30 7.63 1.02
CA SER A 113 -4.13 7.73 0.14
C SER A 113 -3.06 8.54 0.84
N VAL A 114 -1.85 8.00 0.93
CA VAL A 114 -0.70 8.72 1.44
C VAL A 114 0.31 8.89 0.31
N HIS A 115 0.43 10.11 -0.21
CA HIS A 115 1.38 10.43 -1.28
C HIS A 115 2.82 10.39 -0.77
N HIS A 116 3.73 9.82 -1.55
CA HIS A 116 5.16 9.83 -1.25
C HIS A 116 5.72 11.26 -1.14
N PRO A 117 6.79 11.44 -0.36
CA PRO A 117 7.62 12.63 -0.44
C PRO A 117 8.00 12.93 -1.88
N LYS A 118 7.93 14.20 -2.29
CA LYS A 118 8.57 14.64 -3.52
C LYS A 118 10.08 14.59 -3.32
N GLU A 119 10.82 14.08 -4.31
CA GLU A 119 12.28 14.14 -4.32
C GLU A 119 12.76 15.59 -4.23
N SER A 120 13.76 15.86 -3.39
CA SER A 120 14.36 17.17 -3.17
C SER A 120 15.79 17.07 -2.63
N SER A 121 16.39 18.20 -2.26
CA SER A 121 17.73 18.24 -1.66
C SER A 121 17.84 17.39 -0.37
N PRO A 122 19.04 16.88 -0.02
CA PRO A 122 19.20 15.87 1.03
C PRO A 122 18.68 16.25 2.43
N GLY A 123 18.80 17.52 2.82
CA GLY A 123 18.28 18.02 4.11
C GLY A 123 16.75 18.09 4.17
N ALA A 124 16.11 18.47 3.07
CA ALA A 124 14.65 18.50 2.94
C ALA A 124 14.04 17.09 2.90
N ASN A 125 14.81 16.08 2.47
CA ASN A 125 14.32 14.70 2.38
C ASN A 125 14.06 14.07 3.75
N HIS A 126 14.87 14.36 4.77
CA HIS A 126 14.67 13.78 6.12
C HIS A 126 13.37 14.27 6.75
N ALA A 127 13.10 15.57 6.72
CA ALA A 127 11.85 16.14 7.23
C ALA A 127 10.63 15.58 6.48
N ARG A 128 10.70 15.48 5.15
CA ARG A 128 9.58 14.96 4.35
C ARG A 128 9.31 13.47 4.57
N VAL A 129 10.35 12.65 4.77
CA VAL A 129 10.20 11.24 5.12
C VAL A 129 9.57 11.11 6.50
N PHE A 130 9.96 11.95 7.45
CA PHE A 130 9.31 12.02 8.76
C PHE A 130 7.83 12.40 8.65
N ASP A 131 7.49 13.45 7.90
CA ASP A 131 6.10 13.87 7.69
C ASP A 131 5.27 12.78 7.00
N TRP A 132 5.86 12.07 6.03
CA TRP A 132 5.22 10.94 5.37
C TRP A 132 4.96 9.79 6.36
N LYS A 133 5.93 9.45 7.22
CA LYS A 133 5.76 8.48 8.31
C LYS A 133 4.62 8.90 9.24
N GLN A 134 4.53 10.17 9.63
CA GLN A 134 3.43 10.68 10.46
C GLN A 134 2.07 10.57 9.77
N ARG A 135 1.99 10.84 8.46
CA ARG A 135 0.75 10.64 7.69
C ARG A 135 0.34 9.18 7.58
N ILE A 136 1.28 8.25 7.42
CA ILE A 136 0.99 6.81 7.47
C ILE A 136 0.43 6.44 8.84
N ARG A 137 1.13 6.88 9.91
CA ARG A 137 0.71 6.63 11.29
C ARG A 137 -0.72 7.13 11.54
N ALA A 138 -1.00 8.39 11.22
CA ALA A 138 -2.33 8.97 11.40
C ALA A 138 -3.44 8.23 10.62
N ALA A 139 -3.11 7.64 9.47
CA ALA A 139 -4.08 6.89 8.65
C ALA A 139 -4.30 5.44 9.14
N LEU A 140 -3.38 4.88 9.94
CA LEU A 140 -3.51 3.55 10.52
C LEU A 140 -4.48 3.52 11.71
N GLY A 141 -4.63 4.62 12.44
CA GLY A 141 -5.47 4.73 13.64
C GLY A 141 -4.70 5.25 14.82
#